data_AF-L0JK26-F1
#
_entry.id   AF-L0JK26-F1
#
_cell.length_a   1.000
_cell.length_b   1.000
_cell.length_c   1.000
_cell.angle_alpha   90.00
_cell.angle_beta   90.00
_cell.angle_gamma   90.00
#
_symmetry.space_group_name_H-M   'P 1'
#
loop_
_entity.id
_entity.type
_entity.pdbx_description
1 polymer ?
#
loop_
_entity_poly.entity_id
_entity_poly.type
_entity_poly.pdbx_seq_one_letter_code
_entity_poly.pdbx_strand_id
1 'polypeptide(L)' 'MPAEILAADDDESLREMISISLSEEFDVETVKDGKEAWEYLNNNSALHVEVGA' A
#
# COMPACT_ATOMS: atom_id res chain seq x y z
N MET A 1 13.04 9.70 6.76
CA MET A 1 12.07 9.27 5.74
C MET A 1 10.73 9.23 6.46
N PRO A 2 9.66 9.84 5.93
CA PRO A 2 8.32 9.62 6.48
C PRO A 2 8.06 8.11 6.54
N ALA A 3 7.27 7.66 7.51
CA ALA A 3 6.85 6.26 7.52
C ALA A 3 5.95 6.02 6.30
N GLU A 4 6.19 4.92 5.58
CA GLU A 4 5.40 4.53 4.42
C GLU A 4 4.17 3.73 4.87
N ILE A 5 3.00 4.05 4.30
CA ILE A 5 1.74 3.34 4.53
C ILE A 5 1.22 2.83 3.18
N LEU A 6 1.00 1.52 3.10
CA LEU A 6 0.20 0.91 2.04
C LEU A 6 -1.20 0.62 2.57
N ALA A 7 -2.22 1.33 2.08
CA ALA A 7 -3.61 1.13 2.45
C ALA A 7 -4.38 0.38 1.35
N ALA A 8 -4.98 -0.76 1.70
CA ALA A 8 -5.77 -1.57 0.78
C ALA A 8 -7.24 -1.60 1.20
N ASP A 9 -8.14 -1.19 0.32
CA ASP A 9 -9.58 -1.21 0.54
C ASP A 9 -10.32 -1.29 -0.81
N ASP A 10 -11.41 -2.04 -0.89
CA ASP A 10 -12.18 -2.21 -2.14
C ASP A 10 -13.12 -1.03 -2.43
N ASP A 11 -13.39 -0.18 -1.44
CA ASP A 11 -14.18 1.05 -1.59
C ASP A 11 -13.29 2.24 -1.97
N GLU A 12 -13.58 2.85 -3.13
CA GLU A 12 -12.84 4.01 -3.65
C GLU A 12 -12.95 5.25 -2.74
N SER A 13 -14.14 5.52 -2.19
CA SER A 13 -14.34 6.67 -1.31
C SER A 13 -13.56 6.53 0.00
N LEU A 14 -13.41 5.31 0.52
CA LEU A 14 -12.57 5.06 1.69
C LEU A 14 -11.08 5.25 1.38
N ARG A 15 -10.58 4.78 0.23
CA ARG A 15 -9.18 5.00 -0.18
C ARG A 15 -8.87 6.49 -0.34
N GLU A 16 -9.75 7.26 -0.97
CA GLU A 16 -9.62 8.72 -1.09
C GLU A 16 -9.57 9.40 0.28
N MET A 17 -10.50 9.03 1.18
CA MET A 17 -10.53 9.55 2.55
C MET A 17 -9.23 9.24 3.29
N ILE A 18 -8.70 8.02 3.18
CA ILE A 18 -7.44 7.60 3.82
C ILE A 18 -6.27 8.41 3.28
N SER A 19 -6.16 8.55 1.96
CA SER A 19 -5.08 9.32 1.32
C SER A 19 -5.09 10.78 1.78
N ILE A 20 -6.27 11.44 1.80
CA ILE A 20 -6.39 12.82 2.30
C ILE A 20 -6.02 12.91 3.78
N SER A 21 -6.47 11.96 4.60
CA SER A 21 -6.32 12.04 6.05
C SER A 21 -4.88 11.83 6.55
N LEU A 22 -4.06 11.10 5.79
CA LEU A 22 -2.73 10.66 6.23
C LEU A 22 -1.57 11.27 5.43
N SER A 23 -1.82 11.83 4.25
CA SER A 23 -0.76 12.32 3.34
C SER A 23 0.04 13.53 3.85
N GLU A 24 -0.43 14.24 4.88
CA GLU A 24 0.34 15.33 5.50
C GLU A 24 1.53 14.82 6.33
N GLU A 25 1.45 13.60 6.88
CA GLU A 25 2.43 13.05 7.82
C GLU A 25 3.16 11.81 7.28
N PHE A 26 2.53 11.09 6.36
CA PHE A 26 3.00 9.80 5.83
C PHE A 26 3.09 9.81 4.30
N ASP A 27 3.96 8.97 3.76
CA ASP A 27 3.92 8.64 2.33
C ASP A 27 2.90 7.50 2.14
N VAL A 28 1.78 7.81 1.51
CA VAL A 28 0.61 6.92 1.46
C VAL A 28 0.39 6.43 0.04
N GLU A 29 0.52 5.13 -0.16
CA GLU A 29 0.06 4.43 -1.35
C GLU A 29 -1.29 3.76 -1.06
N THR A 30 -2.22 3.84 -2.01
CA THR A 30 -3.51 3.15 -1.89
C THR A 30 -3.71 2.16 -3.03
N VAL A 31 -4.21 0.97 -2.72
CA VAL A 31 -4.46 -0.10 -3.71
C VAL A 31 -5.88 -0.64 -3.54
N LYS A 32 -6.51 -1.06 -4.65
CA LYS A 32 -7.95 -1.36 -4.64
C LYS A 32 -8.29 -2.77 -4.17
N ASP A 33 -7.29 -3.66 -4.10
CA ASP A 33 -7.49 -5.05 -3.73
C ASP A 33 -6.21 -5.71 -3.22
N GLY A 34 -6.35 -6.94 -2.72
CA GLY A 34 -5.24 -7.72 -2.20
C GLY A 34 -4.22 -8.14 -3.25
N LYS A 35 -4.60 -8.23 -4.54
CA LYS A 35 -3.66 -8.58 -5.61
C LYS A 35 -2.71 -7.42 -5.87
N GLU A 36 -3.23 -6.21 -6.00
CA GLU A 36 -2.42 -5.00 -6.14
C GLU A 36 -1.54 -4.77 -4.91
N ALA A 37 -2.06 -5.00 -3.70
CA ALA A 37 -1.27 -4.95 -2.48
C ALA A 37 -0.10 -5.94 -2.51
N TRP A 38 -0.35 -7.18 -2.92
CA TRP A 38 0.67 -8.22 -3.03
C TRP A 38 1.73 -7.88 -4.08
N GLU A 39 1.32 -7.37 -5.25
CA GLU A 39 2.23 -6.93 -6.30
C GLU A 39 3.09 -5.74 -5.84
N TYR A 40 2.49 -4.75 -5.18
CA TYR A 40 3.22 -3.61 -4.60
C TYR A 40 4.26 -4.09 -3.60
N LEU A 41 3.86 -4.97 -2.66
CA LEU A 41 4.76 -5.51 -1.66
C LEU A 41 5.92 -6.27 -2.31
N ASN A 42 5.70 -7.12 -3.31
CA ASN A 42 6.80 -7.85 -3.96
C ASN A 42 7.75 -6.95 -4.76
N ASN A 43 7.24 -5.84 -5.29
CA ASN A 43 8.05 -4.90 -6.07
C ASN A 43 8.83 -3.91 -5.19
N ASN A 44 8.30 -3.57 -4.01
CA ASN A 44 8.88 -2.57 -3.11
C ASN A 44 9.50 -3.15 -1.83
N SER A 45 9.26 -4.42 -1.51
CA SER A 45 10.00 -5.05 -0.43
C SER A 45 11.45 -5.27 -0.87
N ALA A 46 12.36 -4.58 -0.19
CA ALA A 46 13.81 -4.80 -0.30
C ALA A 46 14.26 -6.23 0.11
N LEU A 47 13.31 -7.12 0.39
CA LEU A 47 13.50 -8.51 0.72
C LEU A 47 12.79 -9.34 -0.33
N HIS A 48 13.54 -9.71 -1.37
CA HIS A 48 13.21 -10.83 -2.23
C HIS A 48 13.13 -12.09 -1.36
N VAL A 49 11.93 -12.43 -0.88
CA VAL A 49 11.66 -13.72 -0.26
C VAL A 49 11.23 -14.64 -1.40
N GLU A 50 12.15 -15.50 -1.85
CA GLU A 50 11.78 -16.61 -2.71
C GLU A 50 10.76 -17.48 -1.97
N VAL A 51 9.51 -17.43 -2.43
CA VAL A 51 8.49 -18.38 -2.00
C VAL A 51 8.79 -19.68 -2.74
N GLY A 52 9.55 -20.57 -2.09
CA GLY A 52 9.84 -21.90 -2.62
C GLY A 52 8.55 -22.68 -2.84
N ALA A 53 8.39 -23.20 -4.06
CA ALA A 53 7.29 -24.06 -4.49
C ALA A 53 7.29 -25.43 -3.80
#